data_AF-A0AAQ5ZLE2-F1
#
_entry.id   AF-A0AAQ5ZLE2-F1
#
_cell.length_a   1.000
_cell.length_b   1.000
_cell.length_c   1.000
_cell.angle_alpha   90.00
_cell.angle_beta   90.00
_cell.angle_gamma   90.00
#
_symmetry.space_group_name_H-M   'P 1'
#
loop_
_entity.id
_entity.type
_entity.pdbx_description
1 polymer ?
#
loop_
_entity_poly.entity_id
_entity_poly.type
_entity_poly.pdbx_seq_one_letter_code
_entity_poly.pdbx_strand_id
1 'polypeptide(L)' 'MSSDCESYYTKENVLVEGFTCPKADSDTTALFCCGFSDLKYCCDDPNSFFPYEYGYMWWLSLSTS' A
#
# COMPACT_ATOMS: atom_id res chain seq x y z
N MET A 1 18.10 -3.89 0.93
CA MET A 1 16.88 -3.53 0.19
C MET A 1 15.71 -3.84 1.09
N SER A 2 15.44 -2.97 2.06
CA SER A 2 14.12 -2.89 2.69
C SER A 2 13.38 -1.78 1.95
N SER A 3 12.15 -2.02 1.56
CA SER A 3 11.31 -0.93 1.08
C SER A 3 10.71 -0.24 2.29
N ASP A 4 11.05 1.03 2.45
CA ASP A 4 10.43 1.89 3.45
C ASP A 4 9.08 2.35 2.90
N CYS A 5 8.00 1.98 3.58
CA CYS A 5 6.68 2.53 3.34
C CYS A 5 6.57 3.86 4.07
N GLU A 6 6.52 4.97 3.32
CA GLU A 6 6.26 6.29 3.89
C GLU A 6 4.88 6.35 4.57
N SER A 7 4.76 7.22 5.58
CA SER A 7 3.51 7.51 6.26
C SER A 7 2.41 7.91 5.27
N TYR A 8 1.16 7.63 5.61
CA TYR A 8 0.01 7.98 4.79
C TYR A 8 -1.24 8.21 5.65
N TYR A 9 -2.26 8.81 5.06
CA TYR A 9 -3.58 8.92 5.67
C TYR A 9 -4.48 7.84 5.08
N THR A 10 -5.23 7.12 5.91
CA THR A 10 -6.28 6.22 5.43
C THR A 10 -7.44 7.00 4.84
N LYS A 11 -8.36 6.30 4.17
CA LYS A 11 -9.63 6.86 3.70
C LYS A 11 -10.45 7.54 4.82
N GLU A 12 -10.33 7.08 6.06
CA GLU A 12 -10.96 7.67 7.25
C GLU A 12 -10.16 8.85 7.83
N ASN A 13 -9.14 9.34 7.10
CA ASN A 13 -8.25 10.44 7.47
C ASN A 13 -7.46 10.16 8.77
N VAL A 14 -7.13 8.90 9.01
CA VAL A 14 -6.28 8.46 10.13
C VAL A 14 -4.83 8.38 9.67
N LEU A 15 -3.90 9.01 10.40
CA LEU A 15 -2.47 8.94 10.09
C LEU A 15 -1.93 7.55 10.44
N VAL A 16 -1.29 6.91 9.46
CA VAL A 16 -0.50 5.70 9.62
C VAL A 16 0.97 6.10 9.48
N GLU A 17 1.74 5.88 10.54
CA GLU A 17 3.18 6.12 10.55
C GLU A 17 3.90 5.25 9.52
N GLY A 18 5.04 5.76 9.03
CA GLY A 18 5.89 5.01 8.12
C GLY A 18 6.40 3.72 8.77
N PHE A 19 6.59 2.68 7.97
CA PHE A 19 7.09 1.39 8.43
C PHE A 19 8.00 0.75 7.39
N THR A 20 8.85 -0.15 7.85
CA THR A 20 9.79 -0.87 6.98
C THR A 20 9.32 -2.30 6.76
N CYS A 21 9.48 -2.79 5.53
CA CYS A 21 9.15 -4.17 5.16
C CYS A 21 10.39 -5.09 5.26
N PRO A 22 10.25 -6.35 5.73
CA PRO A 22 9.01 -6.97 6.22
C PRO A 22 8.69 -6.55 7.67
N LYS A 23 7.41 -6.63 8.06
CA LYS A 23 7.03 -6.42 9.47
C LYS A 23 7.48 -7.62 10.31
N ALA A 24 7.73 -7.40 11.60
CA ALA A 24 8.23 -8.43 12.52
C ALA A 24 7.34 -9.70 12.55
N ASP A 25 6.03 -9.53 12.34
CA ASP A 25 5.04 -10.62 12.34
C ASP A 25 4.52 -10.95 10.92
N SER A 26 5.17 -10.50 9.85
CA SER A 26 4.76 -10.80 8.47
C SER A 26 5.61 -11.89 7.82
N ASP A 27 5.18 -12.33 6.64
CA ASP A 27 6.00 -13.19 5.77
C ASP A 27 7.37 -12.54 5.53
N THR A 28 8.44 -13.34 5.62
CA THR A 28 9.83 -12.87 5.44
C THR A 28 10.12 -12.46 3.99
N THR A 29 9.27 -12.90 3.05
CA THR A 29 9.34 -12.54 1.63
C THR A 29 8.63 -11.22 1.31
N ALA A 30 7.86 -10.66 2.26
CA ALA A 30 7.13 -9.41 2.07
C ALA A 30 8.06 -8.19 2.15
N LEU A 31 8.97 -8.07 1.19
CA LEU A 31 10.08 -7.11 1.17
C LEU A 31 9.72 -5.77 0.49
N PHE A 32 8.53 -5.65 -0.12
CA PHE A 32 8.09 -4.51 -0.94
C PHE A 32 6.93 -3.75 -0.30
N CYS A 33 6.89 -2.44 -0.52
CA CYS A 33 5.78 -1.59 -0.13
C CYS A 33 4.73 -1.59 -1.25
N CYS A 34 3.54 -2.09 -0.95
CA CYS A 34 2.49 -2.38 -1.92
C CYS A 34 1.17 -1.72 -1.52
N GLY A 35 0.17 -1.79 -2.40
CA GLY A 35 -1.16 -1.27 -2.17
C GLY A 35 -1.40 0.10 -2.79
N PHE A 36 -2.12 0.95 -2.07
CA PHE A 36 -2.64 2.23 -2.54
C PHE A 36 -2.06 3.39 -1.76
N SER A 37 -2.23 4.63 -2.25
CA SER A 37 -1.76 5.81 -1.51
C SER A 37 -2.40 5.94 -0.12
N ASP A 38 -3.62 5.42 0.05
CA ASP A 38 -4.42 5.41 1.29
C ASP A 38 -4.47 4.03 2.00
N LEU A 39 -3.76 3.02 1.48
CA LEU A 39 -3.73 1.66 2.04
C LEU A 39 -2.43 0.95 1.66
N LYS A 40 -1.34 1.22 2.40
CA LYS A 40 -0.03 0.60 2.17
C LYS A 40 0.17 -0.64 3.06
N TYR A 41 0.77 -1.69 2.50
CA TYR A 41 1.11 -2.93 3.19
C TYR A 41 2.38 -3.58 2.61
N CYS A 42 3.01 -4.48 3.37
CA CYS A 42 4.16 -5.24 2.87
C CYS A 42 3.70 -6.41 1.99
N CYS A 43 4.31 -6.60 0.83
CA CYS A 43 4.09 -7.76 -0.05
C CYS A 43 5.37 -8.22 -0.75
N ASP A 44 5.31 -9.37 -1.43
CA ASP A 44 6.43 -9.99 -2.14
C ASP A 44 6.56 -9.56 -3.62
N ASP A 45 5.59 -8.78 -4.13
CA ASP A 45 5.57 -8.28 -5.51
C ASP A 45 5.91 -6.77 -5.61
N PRO A 46 7.02 -6.38 -6.25
CA PRO A 46 7.45 -4.98 -6.33
C PRO A 46 6.61 -4.09 -7.25
N ASN A 47 5.73 -4.66 -8.07
CA ASN A 47 4.90 -3.92 -9.03
C ASN A 47 3.48 -3.67 -8.52
N SER A 48 3.19 -4.11 -7.29
CA SER A 48 1.86 -4.05 -6.69
C SER A 48 1.60 -2.76 -5.90
N PHE A 49 2.35 -1.68 -6.18
CA PHE A 49 2.09 -0.34 -5.66
C PHE A 49 1.38 0.53 -6.70
N PHE A 50 0.29 1.18 -6.27
CA PHE A 50 -0.52 2.07 -7.07
C PHE A 50 -0.60 3.45 -6.38
N PRO A 51 -0.19 4.54 -7.05
CA PRO A 51 -0.11 5.87 -6.43
C PRO A 51 -1.47 6.57 -6.29
N TYR A 52 -2.58 5.84 -6.40
CA TYR A 52 -3.94 6.36 -6.34
C TYR A 52 -4.67 5.82 -5.12
N GLU A 53 -5.72 6.52 -4.68
CA GLU A 53 -6.60 6.02 -3.64
C GLU A 53 -7.35 4.77 -4.12
N TYR A 54 -7.53 3.78 -3.24
CA TYR A 54 -8.25 2.55 -3.56
C TYR A 54 -9.64 2.82 -4.14
N GLY A 55 -10.35 3.81 -3.56
CA GLY A 55 -11.66 4.22 -4.02
C GLY A 55 -11.67 4.70 -5.47
N TYR A 56 -10.64 5.45 -5.90
CA TYR A 56 -10.54 5.98 -7.26
C TYR A 56 -10.39 4.87 -8.30
N MET A 57 -9.60 3.83 -8.01
CA MET A 57 -9.46 2.67 -8.91
C MET A 57 -10.74 1.85 -9.04
N TRP A 58 -11.55 1.75 -7.99
CA TRP A 58 -12.87 1.12 -8.08
C TRP A 58 -13.85 1.94 -8.94
N TRP A 59 -13.81 3.26 -8.86
CA TRP A 59 -14.61 4.12 -9.75
C TRP A 59 -14.22 3.98 -11.23
N LEU A 60 -12.93 3.91 -11.54
CA LEU A 60 -12.46 3.74 -12.92
C LEU A 60 -12.99 2.44 -13.54
N SER A 61 -13.00 1.35 -12.78
CA SER A 61 -13.51 0.05 -13.25
C SER A 61 -15.03 0.05 -13.50
N LEU A 62 -15.80 0.87 -12.78
CA LEU A 62 -17.24 1.04 -13.03
C LEU A 62 -17.54 1.94 -14.24
N SER A 63 -16.70 2.95 -14.50
CA SER A 63 -16.88 3.90 -15.61
C SER A 63 -16.56 3.35 -17.01
N THR A 64 -15.96 2.16 -17.08
CA THR A 64 -15.65 1.44 -18.33
C THR A 64 -16.67 0.35 -18.68
N SER A 65 -17.77 0.23 -17.94
CA SER A 65 -18.79 -0.81 -18.14
C SER A 65 -20.06 -0.31 -18.84
#